data_AF-A0A9P6E790-F1
#
_entry.id   AF-A0A9P6E790-F1
#
_cell.length_a   1.000
_cell.length_b   1.000
_cell.length_c   1.000
_cell.angle_alpha   90.00
_cell.angle_beta   90.00
_cell.angle_gamma   90.00
#
_symmetry.space_group_name_H-M   'P 1'
#
loop_
_entity.id
_entity.type
_entity.pdbx_description
1 polymer ?
#
loop_
_entity_poly.entity_id
_entity_poly.type
_entity_poly.pdbx_seq_one_letter_code
_entity_poly.pdbx_strand_id
1 'polypeptide(L)'
;LDDFLAYRFDTDEAFQQGLSSILGARAVEINSPDEFEAEMILRAKIFYFNKTTGRNIDMNEVKDLVDKGAIHQASVKNDDTRVLTFAELRELIESGKTDQIPNNKVIPDRLNALEPSQTKAIPRKKPWE
;
A
#
# COMPACT_ATOMS: atom_id res chain seq x y z
N LEU A 1 -6.35 16.33 -13.22
CA LEU A 1 -5.49 15.35 -12.53
C LEU A 1 -4.64 14.49 -13.45
N ASP A 2 -5.07 14.21 -14.68
CA ASP A 2 -4.30 13.39 -15.64
C ASP A 2 -2.86 13.89 -15.84
N ASP A 3 -2.70 15.21 -16.04
CA ASP A 3 -1.38 15.84 -16.17
C ASP A 3 -0.47 15.69 -14.93
N PHE A 4 -1.04 15.54 -13.73
CA PHE A 4 -0.27 15.29 -12.51
C PHE A 4 0.27 13.86 -12.46
N LEU A 5 -0.52 12.89 -12.92
CA LEU A 5 -0.12 11.48 -13.00
C LEU A 5 0.89 11.24 -14.14
N ALA A 6 0.77 12.00 -15.23
CA ALA A 6 1.72 11.94 -16.34
C ALA A 6 3.06 12.63 -16.04
N TYR A 7 3.12 13.46 -14.99
CA TYR A 7 4.31 14.24 -14.66
C TYR A 7 5.45 13.37 -14.10
N ARG A 8 6.63 13.46 -14.71
CA ARG A 8 7.82 12.67 -14.31
C ARG A 8 8.63 13.34 -13.21
N PHE A 9 8.13 13.25 -11.98
CA PHE A 9 8.85 13.72 -10.79
C PHE A 9 10.22 13.06 -10.60
N ASP A 10 10.43 11.85 -11.12
CA ASP A 10 11.69 11.10 -10.97
C ASP A 10 12.82 11.60 -11.87
N THR A 11 12.50 12.39 -12.90
CA THR A 11 13.49 12.98 -13.83
C THR A 11 13.71 14.47 -13.60
N ASP A 12 12.93 15.09 -12.72
CA ASP A 12 13.07 16.52 -12.40
C ASP A 12 14.10 16.72 -11.28
N GLU A 13 15.30 17.19 -11.66
CA GLU A 13 16.39 17.46 -10.72
C GLU A 13 16.04 18.54 -9.69
N ALA A 14 15.31 19.58 -10.08
CA ALA A 14 14.97 20.68 -9.18
C ALA A 14 14.00 20.20 -8.08
N PHE A 15 13.05 19.35 -8.45
CA PHE A 15 12.17 18.69 -7.51
C PHE A 15 12.93 17.75 -6.58
N GLN A 16 13.79 16.87 -7.12
CA GLN A 16 14.54 15.89 -6.32
C GLN A 16 15.50 16.55 -5.32
N GLN A 17 16.19 17.62 -5.73
CA GLN A 17 17.04 18.40 -4.82
C GLN A 17 16.22 19.02 -3.69
N GLY A 18 15.06 19.60 -4.01
CA GLY A 18 14.14 20.14 -3.01
C GLY A 18 13.60 19.09 -2.05
N LEU A 19 13.20 17.93 -2.56
CA LEU A 19 12.70 16.80 -1.76
C LEU A 19 13.78 16.26 -0.82
N SER A 20 15.02 16.13 -1.30
CA SER A 20 16.16 15.68 -0.50
C SER A 20 16.45 16.63 0.67
N SER A 21 16.30 17.94 0.46
CA SER A 21 16.44 18.93 1.54
C SER A 21 15.33 18.80 2.60
N ILE A 22 14.10 18.47 2.20
CA ILE A 22 12.95 18.32 3.10
C ILE A 22 13.07 17.03 3.92
N LEU A 23 13.45 15.93 3.29
CA LEU A 23 13.65 14.63 3.94
C LEU A 23 14.88 14.62 4.85
N GLY A 24 16.01 15.16 4.35
CA GLY A 24 17.27 15.22 5.09
C GLY A 24 17.20 16.07 6.36
N ALA A 25 16.39 17.13 6.37
CA ALA A 25 16.19 17.97 7.55
C ALA A 25 15.40 17.28 8.68
N ARG A 26 14.65 16.20 8.38
CA ARG A 26 13.72 15.55 9.34
C ARG A 26 14.09 14.13 9.73
N ALA A 27 15.06 13.51 9.06
CA ALA A 27 15.62 12.20 9.42
C ALA A 27 16.20 12.14 10.86
N VAL A 28 16.29 13.28 11.56
CA VAL A 28 16.83 13.39 12.92
C VAL A 28 15.77 13.14 14.01
N GLU A 29 14.46 13.25 13.76
CA GLU A 29 13.48 13.36 14.86
C GLU A 29 12.54 12.18 15.10
N ILE A 30 12.18 11.31 14.13
CA ILE A 30 11.10 10.32 14.40
C ILE A 30 11.36 8.96 13.72
N ASN A 31 11.54 7.93 14.55
CA ASN A 31 11.58 6.52 14.16
C ASN A 31 10.15 5.98 13.87
N SER A 32 9.54 6.36 12.75
CA SER A 32 8.30 5.74 12.23
C SER A 32 8.35 5.64 10.70
N PRO A 33 8.17 4.45 10.09
CA PRO A 33 9.21 4.02 9.14
C PRO A 33 8.91 4.21 7.64
N ASP A 34 7.67 4.22 7.15
CA ASP A 34 7.45 4.28 5.68
C ASP A 34 6.20 5.08 5.27
N GLU A 35 5.09 4.95 5.99
CA GLU A 35 3.80 5.55 5.59
C GLU A 35 3.79 7.08 5.70
N PHE A 36 4.47 7.62 6.73
CA PHE A 36 4.62 9.06 6.92
C PHE A 36 5.53 9.69 5.86
N GLU A 37 6.57 8.97 5.42
CA GLU A 37 7.44 9.42 4.33
C GLU A 37 6.68 9.44 3.01
N ALA A 38 5.89 8.41 2.72
CA ALA A 38 5.05 8.35 1.54
C ALA A 38 4.04 9.52 1.49
N GLU A 39 3.38 9.83 2.61
CA GLU A 39 2.47 10.96 2.72
C GLU A 39 3.19 12.30 2.51
N MET A 40 4.40 12.44 3.06
CA MET A 40 5.22 13.64 2.90
C MET A 40 5.66 13.84 1.45
N ILE A 41 6.13 12.78 0.80
CA ILE A 41 6.50 12.79 -0.62
C ILE A 41 5.30 13.18 -1.47
N LEU A 42 4.11 12.64 -1.17
CA LEU A 42 2.88 13.00 -1.87
C LEU A 42 2.55 14.49 -1.74
N ARG A 43 2.61 15.03 -0.52
CA ARG A 43 2.40 16.46 -0.26
C ARG A 43 3.40 17.34 -1.00
N ALA A 44 4.67 16.94 -1.03
CA ALA A 44 5.72 17.66 -1.76
C ALA A 44 5.46 17.66 -3.28
N LYS A 45 5.06 16.52 -3.86
CA LYS A 45 4.70 16.40 -5.29
C LYS A 45 3.53 17.33 -5.65
N ILE A 46 2.46 17.30 -4.85
CA ILE A 46 1.27 18.14 -5.07
C ILE A 46 1.64 19.62 -4.97
N PHE A 47 2.37 20.01 -3.93
CA PHE A 47 2.80 21.39 -3.76
C PHE A 47 3.65 21.88 -4.93
N TYR A 48 4.65 21.09 -5.35
CA TYR A 48 5.52 21.46 -6.47
C TYR A 48 4.75 21.59 -7.79
N PHE A 49 3.86 20.64 -8.08
CA PHE A 49 3.04 20.66 -9.28
C PHE A 49 2.07 21.84 -9.29
N ASN A 50 1.40 22.12 -8.16
CA ASN A 50 0.51 23.27 -8.01
C ASN A 50 1.26 24.58 -8.21
N LYS A 51 2.49 24.68 -7.68
CA LYS A 51 3.36 25.85 -7.84
C LYS A 51 3.82 26.06 -9.28
N THR A 52 4.17 25.00 -10.00
CA THR A 52 4.72 25.09 -11.37
C THR A 52 3.63 25.28 -12.42
N THR A 53 2.50 24.58 -12.29
CA THR A 53 1.41 24.64 -13.27
C THR A 53 0.35 25.70 -12.94
N GLY A 54 0.40 26.30 -11.75
CA GLY A 54 -0.59 27.27 -11.28
C GLY A 54 -1.95 26.65 -10.95
N ARG A 55 -2.03 25.32 -10.84
CA ARG A 55 -3.25 24.59 -10.51
C ARG A 55 -3.39 24.40 -9.00
N ASN A 56 -4.60 24.09 -8.55
CA ASN A 56 -4.88 23.80 -7.15
C ASN A 56 -5.47 22.39 -7.05
N ILE A 57 -4.59 21.40 -6.92
CA ILE A 57 -4.96 20.01 -6.69
C ILE A 57 -5.00 19.75 -5.18
N ASP A 58 -6.08 19.13 -4.71
CA ASP A 58 -6.27 18.77 -3.30
C ASP A 58 -5.64 17.41 -2.95
N MET A 59 -5.16 17.29 -1.72
CA MET A 59 -4.49 16.08 -1.23
C MET A 59 -5.43 14.88 -1.16
N ASN A 60 -6.69 15.08 -0.79
CA ASN A 60 -7.65 14.00 -0.71
C ASN A 60 -7.98 13.43 -2.09
N GLU A 61 -8.05 14.28 -3.12
CA GLU A 61 -8.35 13.85 -4.50
C GLU A 61 -7.24 12.96 -5.06
N VAL A 62 -5.99 13.31 -4.81
CA VAL A 62 -4.82 12.53 -5.24
C VAL A 62 -4.69 11.26 -4.41
N LYS A 63 -4.92 11.33 -3.10
CA LYS A 63 -4.83 10.15 -2.22
C LYS A 63 -5.86 9.10 -2.61
N ASP A 64 -7.12 9.48 -2.84
CA ASP A 64 -8.16 8.58 -3.32
C ASP A 64 -7.78 7.91 -4.65
N LEU A 65 -7.06 8.62 -5.53
CA LEU A 65 -6.61 8.07 -6.81
C LEU A 65 -5.37 7.21 -6.68
N VAL A 66 -4.46 7.54 -5.77
CA VAL A 66 -3.33 6.67 -5.43
C VAL A 66 -3.86 5.41 -4.76
N ASP A 67 -4.87 5.47 -3.90
CA ASP A 67 -5.48 4.26 -3.30
C ASP A 67 -6.25 3.44 -4.35
N LYS A 68 -6.92 4.11 -5.30
CA LYS A 68 -7.53 3.45 -6.47
C LYS A 68 -6.50 2.90 -7.48
N GLY A 69 -5.32 3.51 -7.58
CA GLY A 69 -4.27 3.21 -8.56
C GLY A 69 -3.12 2.34 -8.03
N ALA A 70 -2.90 2.29 -6.72
CA ALA A 70 -1.97 1.40 -6.01
C ALA A 70 -2.41 -0.06 -6.11
N ILE A 71 -3.69 -0.27 -6.42
CA ILE A 71 -4.23 -1.55 -6.87
C ILE A 71 -3.62 -2.00 -8.22
N HIS A 72 -3.08 -1.09 -9.03
CA HIS A 72 -2.65 -1.35 -10.41
C HIS A 72 -1.14 -1.26 -10.69
N GLN A 73 -0.28 -0.83 -9.76
CA GLN A 73 1.17 -0.66 -10.03
C GLN A 73 2.13 -1.58 -9.26
N ALA A 74 1.62 -2.47 -8.41
CA ALA A 74 2.44 -3.54 -7.81
C ALA A 74 2.23 -4.89 -8.53
N SER A 75 2.52 -4.99 -9.83
CA SER A 75 2.61 -6.31 -10.47
C SER A 75 3.67 -6.38 -11.56
N VAL A 76 4.90 -6.68 -11.12
CA VAL A 76 5.88 -7.37 -11.94
C VAL A 76 6.51 -8.45 -11.05
N LYS A 77 5.85 -9.63 -10.97
CA LYS A 77 6.45 -11.00 -10.89
C LYS A 77 5.69 -12.10 -10.13
N ASN A 78 4.50 -11.88 -9.54
CA ASN A 78 3.70 -12.98 -8.98
C ASN A 78 2.22 -12.86 -9.38
N ASP A 79 1.71 -13.89 -10.06
CA ASP A 79 0.31 -14.02 -10.49
C ASP A 79 -0.65 -13.99 -9.28
N ASP A 80 -0.20 -14.52 -8.13
CA ASP A 80 -0.94 -14.53 -6.86
C ASP A 80 -1.24 -13.14 -6.27
N THR A 81 -0.48 -12.11 -6.68
CA THR A 81 -0.63 -10.72 -6.21
C THR A 81 -1.25 -9.79 -7.24
N ARG A 82 -1.66 -10.32 -8.40
CA ARG A 82 -2.36 -9.52 -9.41
C ARG A 82 -3.67 -9.03 -8.82
N VAL A 83 -3.97 -7.73 -8.94
CA VAL A 83 -5.29 -7.24 -8.59
C VAL A 83 -6.14 -7.15 -9.85
N LEU A 84 -7.36 -7.71 -9.77
CA LEU A 84 -8.32 -7.73 -10.86
C LEU A 84 -9.30 -6.57 -10.72
N THR A 85 -9.82 -6.09 -11.86
CA THR A 85 -10.91 -5.12 -11.84
C THR A 85 -12.20 -5.76 -11.32
N PHE A 86 -13.14 -4.95 -10.82
CA PHE A 86 -14.44 -5.46 -10.36
C PHE A 86 -15.20 -6.21 -11.46
N ALA A 87 -15.12 -5.74 -12.71
CA ALA A 87 -15.75 -6.40 -13.85
C ALA A 87 -15.14 -7.78 -14.13
N GLU A 88 -13.82 -7.89 -14.10
CA GLU A 88 -13.08 -9.14 -14.31
C GLU A 88 -13.35 -10.14 -13.17
N LEU A 89 -13.37 -9.67 -11.91
CA LEU A 89 -13.71 -10.51 -10.76
C LEU A 89 -15.13 -11.07 -10.85
N ARG A 90 -16.10 -10.24 -11.26
CA ARG A 90 -17.48 -10.66 -11.45
C ARG A 90 -17.59 -11.75 -12.51
N GLU A 91 -16.90 -11.59 -13.64
CA GLU A 91 -16.88 -12.58 -14.72
C GLU A 91 -16.27 -13.91 -14.26
N LEU A 92 -15.18 -13.88 -13.47
CA LEU A 92 -14.59 -15.10 -12.92
C LEU A 92 -15.52 -15.84 -11.97
N ILE A 93 -16.32 -15.12 -11.19
CA ILE A 93 -17.33 -15.71 -10.30
C ILE A 93 -18.49 -16.29 -11.12
N GLU A 94 -19.04 -15.52 -12.08
CA GLU A 94 -20.17 -15.94 -12.91
C GLU A 94 -19.81 -17.13 -13.82
N SER A 95 -18.57 -17.18 -14.31
CA SER A 95 -18.05 -18.30 -15.12
C SER A 95 -17.61 -19.52 -14.31
N GLY A 96 -17.65 -19.43 -12.97
CA GLY A 96 -17.27 -20.52 -12.06
C GLY A 96 -15.76 -20.79 -11.98
N LYS A 97 -14.92 -19.89 -12.51
CA LYS A 97 -13.45 -20.00 -12.48
C LYS A 97 -12.88 -19.36 -11.21
N THR A 98 -13.42 -19.74 -10.06
CA THR A 98 -13.04 -19.15 -8.76
C THR A 98 -11.60 -19.46 -8.35
N ASP A 99 -11.00 -20.51 -8.90
CA ASP A 99 -9.59 -20.86 -8.66
C ASP A 99 -8.60 -19.86 -9.25
N GLN A 100 -9.04 -19.03 -10.21
CA GLN A 100 -8.21 -18.00 -10.85
C GLN A 100 -8.29 -16.66 -10.11
N ILE A 101 -9.08 -16.59 -9.04
CA ILE A 101 -9.18 -15.38 -8.22
C ILE A 101 -7.90 -15.26 -7.38
N PRO A 102 -7.16 -14.14 -7.50
CA PRO A 102 -5.95 -13.92 -6.73
C PRO A 102 -6.20 -13.98 -5.22
N ASN A 103 -5.23 -14.51 -4.47
CA ASN A 103 -5.33 -14.75 -3.03
C ASN A 103 -6.44 -15.72 -2.60
N ASN A 104 -7.01 -16.53 -3.50
CA ASN A 104 -7.95 -17.56 -3.12
C ASN A 104 -7.23 -18.73 -2.44
N LYS A 105 -7.43 -18.89 -1.12
CA LYS A 105 -6.79 -19.95 -0.34
C LYS A 105 -7.63 -21.21 -0.39
N VAL A 106 -7.06 -22.30 -0.91
CA VAL A 106 -7.69 -23.62 -0.86
C VAL A 106 -7.73 -24.09 0.59
N ILE A 107 -8.94 -24.24 1.13
CA ILE A 107 -9.15 -24.87 2.43
C ILE A 107 -9.12 -26.38 2.21
N PRO A 108 -8.12 -27.11 2.75
CA PRO A 108 -8.08 -28.55 2.61
C PRO A 108 -9.25 -29.19 3.37
N ASP A 109 -9.88 -30.20 2.77
CA ASP A 109 -10.96 -31.02 3.38
C ASP A 109 -10.42 -32.01 4.43
N ARG A 110 -9.30 -31.67 5.08
CA ARG A 110 -8.65 -32.50 6.09
C ARG A 110 -8.65 -31.76 7.40
N LEU A 111 -9.08 -32.45 8.45
CA LEU A 111 -8.90 -31.96 9.81
C LEU A 111 -7.40 -31.96 10.13
N ASN A 112 -6.93 -30.90 10.79
CA ASN A 112 -5.53 -30.82 11.21
C ASN A 112 -5.18 -32.02 12.11
N ALA A 113 -4.22 -32.83 11.67
CA ALA A 113 -3.79 -34.05 12.37
C ALA A 113 -2.70 -33.79 13.42
N LEU A 114 -2.21 -32.54 13.54
CA LEU A 114 -1.23 -32.17 14.55
C LEU A 114 -1.86 -32.14 15.93
N GLU A 115 -1.07 -32.47 16.96
CA GLU A 115 -1.51 -32.32 18.34
C GLU A 115 -1.92 -30.87 18.62
N PRO A 116 -3.01 -30.65 19.39
CA PRO A 116 -3.44 -29.31 19.75
C PRO A 116 -2.33 -28.58 20.51
N SER A 117 -2.21 -27.28 20.27
CA SER A 117 -1.22 -26.45 20.96
C SER A 117 -1.45 -26.47 22.46
N GLN A 118 -0.41 -26.80 23.22
CA GLN A 118 -0.42 -26.74 24.68
C GLN A 118 -0.07 -25.32 25.17
N THR A 119 -0.76 -24.87 26.22
CA THR A 119 -0.53 -23.57 26.85
C THR A 119 0.87 -23.51 27.47
N LYS A 120 1.72 -22.57 27.02
CA LYS A 120 3.05 -22.29 27.60
C LYS A 120 3.04 -21.25 28.73
N ALA A 121 1.85 -20.82 29.15
CA ALA A 121 1.71 -19.79 30.18
C ALA A 121 2.06 -20.35 31.56
N ILE A 122 2.88 -19.61 32.31
CA ILE A 122 3.17 -19.93 33.71
C ILE A 122 1.89 -19.66 34.53
N PRO A 123 1.37 -20.64 35.29
CA PRO A 123 0.21 -20.40 36.14
C PRO A 123 0.57 -19.33 37.18
N ARG A 124 -0.29 -18.32 37.34
CA ARG A 124 -0.09 -17.31 38.38
C ARG A 124 -0.19 -18.00 39.74
N LYS A 125 0.79 -17.77 40.61
CA LYS A 125 0.76 -18.25 41.98
C LYS A 125 -0.44 -17.65 42.70
N LYS A 126 -1.08 -18.45 43.53
CA LYS A 126 -2.19 -17.97 44.36
C LYS A 126 -1.60 -17.07 45.45
N PRO A 127 -2.31 -16.01 45.87
CA PRO A 127 -1.77 -15.00 46.78
C PRO A 127 -1.55 -15.48 48.23
N TRP A 128 -1.74 -16.76 48.52
CA TRP A 128 -1.52 -17.39 49.84
C TRP A 128 -0.47 -18.51 49.80
N GLU A 129 0.32 -18.60 48.72
CA GLU A 129 1.56 -19.39 48.66
C GLU A 129 2.80 -18.53 48.94
#